data_AF-A0A6N9UQ71-F1
#
_entry.id   AF-A0A6N9UQ71-F1
#
_cell.length_a   1.000
_cell.length_b   1.000
_cell.length_c   1.000
_cell.angle_alpha   90.00
_cell.angle_beta   90.00
_cell.angle_gamma   90.00
#
_symmetry.space_group_name_H-M   'P 1'
#
loop_
_entity.id
_entity.type
_entity.pdbx_description
1 polymer ?
#
loop_
_entity_poly.entity_id
_entity_poly.type
_entity_poly.pdbx_seq_one_letter_code
_entity_poly.pdbx_strand_id
1 'polypeptide(L)'
;MRNHASAAHPNVEKLTGLKLADWLQTCIREVMQLKTRPVVAEIGRLLHNVKAAALAETELKNAATFFCELPQEQANNLANGLFGIYTPPTADPHVLDNVRLLWPELWPFISEDTRRELGVKLARFRANADKDRADRAKELLELVDGGAAYLPESDRLVEIQETLEDLKRAHQGGNNFYNEPPVARRLRDVVGRHGEVPKLLTGPYVATLVDAFLTNNHGVAWNAEPYYIELIKRFDGPQAAYALRSFAFLSIRPKLSGALSQAKWSELVELVAPKLTERGDRVMLELVRAFTGTPDKLSADTKIAAQLKIWRAAKGI
;
A
#
# COMPACT_ATOMS: atom_id res chain seq x y z
N MET A 1 -46.87 3.57 -26.76
CA MET A 1 -46.27 4.27 -25.59
C MET A 1 -44.92 4.81 -26.04
N ARG A 2 -44.67 6.14 -25.93
CA ARG A 2 -43.38 6.76 -26.31
C ARG A 2 -42.40 6.59 -25.15
N ASN A 3 -41.24 5.99 -25.39
CA ASN A 3 -40.15 5.96 -24.41
C ASN A 3 -39.12 7.03 -24.79
N HIS A 4 -38.82 7.96 -23.89
CA HIS A 4 -37.84 9.02 -24.09
C HIS A 4 -36.47 8.54 -23.63
N ALA A 5 -35.82 7.67 -24.42
CA ALA A 5 -34.54 7.08 -24.04
C ALA A 5 -33.29 7.85 -24.55
N SER A 6 -33.43 8.98 -25.26
CA SER A 6 -32.28 9.86 -25.52
C SER A 6 -32.69 11.25 -26.01
N ALA A 7 -32.08 12.31 -25.46
CA ALA A 7 -32.46 13.71 -25.68
C ALA A 7 -31.69 14.44 -26.80
N ALA A 8 -30.81 13.76 -27.54
CA ALA A 8 -29.95 14.42 -28.53
C ALA A 8 -30.42 14.27 -30.00
N HIS A 9 -31.20 13.24 -30.32
CA HIS A 9 -31.82 13.05 -31.64
C HIS A 9 -33.18 12.37 -31.48
N PRO A 10 -34.23 12.76 -32.24
CA PRO A 10 -35.52 12.10 -32.17
C PRO A 10 -35.40 10.69 -32.75
N ASN A 11 -35.10 9.71 -31.88
CA ASN A 11 -35.10 8.30 -32.26
C ASN A 11 -36.57 7.84 -32.30
N VAL A 12 -37.22 8.09 -33.44
CA VAL A 12 -38.62 7.66 -33.68
C VAL A 12 -38.63 6.18 -34.04
N GLU A 13 -38.08 5.35 -33.17
CA GLU A 13 -38.30 3.91 -33.20
C GLU A 13 -39.72 3.66 -32.69
N LYS A 14 -40.66 3.43 -33.61
CA LYS A 14 -42.01 2.99 -33.22
C LYS A 14 -41.90 1.62 -32.54
N LEU A 15 -42.26 1.56 -31.26
CA LEU A 15 -42.37 0.31 -30.51
C LEU A 15 -43.47 -0.55 -31.14
N THR A 16 -43.09 -1.56 -31.91
CA THR A 16 -44.00 -2.55 -32.50
C THR A 16 -44.02 -3.82 -31.66
N GLY A 17 -45.11 -4.59 -31.72
CA GLY A 17 -45.23 -5.87 -30.99
C GLY A 17 -44.07 -6.83 -31.26
N LEU A 18 -43.56 -6.87 -32.50
CA LEU A 18 -42.39 -7.66 -32.89
C LEU A 18 -41.10 -7.22 -32.18
N LYS A 19 -40.90 -5.92 -31.93
CA LYS A 19 -39.70 -5.42 -31.23
C LYS A 19 -39.75 -5.72 -29.74
N LEU A 20 -40.93 -5.62 -29.14
CA LEU A 20 -41.15 -6.06 -27.77
C LEU A 20 -40.88 -7.56 -27.62
N ALA A 21 -41.34 -8.37 -28.58
CA ALA A 21 -41.05 -9.80 -28.59
C ALA A 21 -39.56 -10.10 -28.76
N ASP A 22 -38.86 -9.37 -29.62
CA ASP A 22 -37.42 -9.56 -29.87
C ASP A 22 -36.56 -9.11 -28.67
N TRP A 23 -36.92 -8.01 -28.00
CA TRP A 23 -36.30 -7.60 -26.74
C TRP A 23 -36.60 -8.56 -25.60
N LEU A 24 -37.84 -9.04 -25.49
CA LEU A 24 -38.20 -10.06 -24.50
C LEU A 24 -37.43 -11.37 -24.78
N GLN A 25 -37.30 -11.78 -26.03
CA GLN A 25 -36.52 -12.94 -26.42
C GLN A 25 -35.03 -12.76 -26.10
N THR A 26 -34.50 -11.55 -26.31
CA THR A 26 -33.13 -11.19 -25.91
C THR A 26 -32.97 -11.24 -24.40
N CYS A 27 -33.89 -10.67 -23.62
CA CYS A 27 -33.87 -10.79 -22.15
C CYS A 27 -34.01 -12.24 -21.69
N ILE A 28 -34.86 -13.03 -22.35
CA ILE A 28 -35.02 -14.46 -22.02
C ILE A 28 -33.70 -15.19 -22.29
N ARG A 29 -33.06 -14.99 -23.45
CA ARG A 29 -31.84 -15.71 -23.85
C ARG A 29 -30.61 -15.27 -23.05
N GLU A 30 -30.42 -13.96 -22.94
CA GLU A 30 -29.19 -13.33 -22.44
C GLU A 30 -29.24 -12.98 -20.96
N VAL A 31 -30.41 -13.07 -20.30
CA VAL A 31 -30.56 -12.73 -18.88
C VAL A 31 -31.29 -13.84 -18.10
N MET A 32 -32.44 -14.31 -18.56
CA MET A 32 -33.26 -15.29 -17.79
C MET A 32 -32.81 -16.74 -17.97
N GLN A 33 -32.25 -17.10 -19.13
CA GLN A 33 -31.75 -18.45 -19.44
C GLN A 33 -30.28 -18.64 -19.14
N LEU A 34 -29.57 -17.60 -18.68
CA LEU A 34 -28.26 -17.75 -18.09
C LEU A 34 -28.39 -18.66 -16.87
N LYS A 35 -27.99 -19.93 -17.02
CA LYS A 35 -27.81 -20.83 -15.88
C LYS A 35 -26.87 -20.12 -14.91
N THR A 36 -27.26 -20.02 -13.63
CA THR A 36 -26.34 -19.61 -12.56
C THR A 36 -25.07 -20.42 -12.73
N ARG A 37 -23.96 -19.74 -13.02
CA ARG A 37 -22.68 -20.43 -13.18
C ARG A 37 -22.43 -21.18 -11.88
N PRO A 38 -22.04 -22.47 -11.90
CA PRO A 38 -21.87 -23.28 -10.68
C PRO A 38 -21.03 -22.56 -9.61
N VAL A 39 -20.02 -21.82 -10.04
CA VAL A 39 -19.17 -20.94 -9.22
C VAL A 39 -19.94 -19.89 -8.40
N VAL A 40 -20.96 -19.24 -8.97
CA VAL A 40 -21.76 -18.22 -8.25
C VAL A 40 -22.58 -18.87 -7.14
N ALA A 41 -23.14 -20.05 -7.40
CA ALA A 41 -23.87 -20.81 -6.39
C ALA A 41 -22.95 -21.28 -5.26
N GLU A 42 -21.72 -21.68 -5.60
CA GLU A 42 -20.69 -22.08 -4.62
C GLU A 42 -20.25 -20.92 -3.73
N ILE A 43 -20.03 -19.72 -4.29
CA ILE A 43 -19.76 -18.50 -3.52
C ILE A 43 -20.90 -18.18 -2.57
N GLY A 44 -22.15 -18.23 -3.06
CA GLY A 44 -23.33 -18.00 -2.22
C GLY A 44 -23.43 -19.01 -1.07
N ARG A 45 -23.15 -20.28 -1.35
CA ARG A 45 -23.13 -21.35 -0.34
C ARG A 45 -22.01 -21.13 0.69
N LEU A 46 -20.81 -20.75 0.26
CA LEU A 46 -19.71 -20.44 1.16
C LEU A 46 -20.06 -19.28 2.10
N LEU A 47 -20.55 -18.17 1.56
CA LEU A 47 -20.97 -17.00 2.35
C LEU A 47 -22.08 -17.35 3.34
N HIS A 48 -23.02 -18.21 2.94
CA HIS A 48 -24.06 -18.71 3.83
C HIS A 48 -23.48 -19.53 4.98
N ASN A 49 -22.62 -20.51 4.68
CA ASN A 49 -22.02 -21.38 5.69
C ASN A 49 -21.14 -20.60 6.68
N VAL A 50 -20.34 -19.65 6.17
CA VAL A 50 -19.50 -18.75 6.99
C VAL A 50 -20.35 -17.95 7.99
N LYS A 51 -21.57 -17.57 7.61
CA LYS A 51 -22.52 -16.89 8.51
C LYS A 51 -23.22 -17.84 9.47
N ALA A 52 -23.54 -19.04 9.03
CA ALA A 52 -24.43 -19.94 9.75
C ALA A 52 -23.78 -20.62 10.97
N ALA A 53 -22.48 -20.94 10.91
CA ALA A 53 -21.81 -21.68 11.97
C ALA A 53 -20.31 -21.35 12.07
N ALA A 54 -19.72 -21.65 13.23
CA ALA A 54 -18.27 -21.80 13.35
C ALA A 54 -17.81 -22.98 12.49
N LEU A 55 -16.86 -22.73 11.60
CA LEU A 55 -16.30 -23.75 10.71
C LEU A 55 -14.92 -24.16 11.22
N ALA A 56 -14.57 -25.43 11.03
CA ALA A 56 -13.23 -25.89 11.40
C ALA A 56 -12.19 -25.27 10.47
N GLU A 57 -10.99 -25.00 10.98
CA GLU A 57 -9.89 -24.42 10.19
C GLU A 57 -9.57 -25.28 8.95
N THR A 58 -9.68 -26.60 9.05
CA THR A 58 -9.50 -27.54 7.93
C THR A 58 -10.55 -27.36 6.84
N GLU A 59 -11.80 -27.08 7.20
CA GLU A 59 -12.88 -26.83 6.24
C GLU A 59 -12.67 -25.51 5.51
N LEU A 60 -12.25 -24.47 6.23
CA LEU A 60 -11.95 -23.15 5.67
C LEU A 60 -10.74 -23.21 4.74
N LYS A 61 -9.68 -23.92 5.13
CA LYS A 61 -8.50 -24.16 4.27
C LYS A 61 -8.88 -24.90 2.99
N ASN A 62 -9.70 -25.94 3.10
CA ASN A 62 -10.21 -26.65 1.93
C ASN A 62 -11.04 -25.73 1.02
N ALA A 63 -11.91 -24.90 1.57
CA ALA A 63 -12.66 -23.91 0.80
C ALA A 63 -11.72 -22.89 0.10
N ALA A 64 -10.66 -22.46 0.77
CA ALA A 64 -9.68 -21.51 0.23
C ALA A 64 -8.88 -22.06 -0.97
N THR A 65 -8.70 -23.39 -1.07
CA THR A 65 -7.99 -24.01 -2.21
C THR A 65 -8.60 -23.66 -3.57
N PHE A 66 -9.91 -23.41 -3.62
CA PHE A 66 -10.63 -23.07 -4.85
C PHE A 66 -10.45 -21.59 -5.25
N PHE A 67 -9.94 -20.72 -4.38
CA PHE A 67 -9.84 -19.30 -4.68
C PHE A 67 -8.94 -18.99 -5.88
N CYS A 68 -7.91 -19.79 -6.12
CA CYS A 68 -7.04 -19.63 -7.28
C CYS A 68 -7.71 -19.98 -8.62
N GLU A 69 -8.81 -20.74 -8.59
CA GLU A 69 -9.59 -21.14 -9.77
C GLU A 69 -10.74 -20.17 -10.06
N LEU A 70 -11.01 -19.23 -9.15
CA LEU A 70 -12.07 -18.24 -9.32
C LEU A 70 -11.77 -17.30 -10.50
N PRO A 71 -12.74 -17.08 -11.42
CA PRO A 71 -12.68 -15.94 -12.31
C PRO A 71 -12.55 -14.64 -11.50
N GLN A 72 -11.77 -13.68 -11.99
CA GLN A 72 -11.48 -12.42 -11.29
C GLN A 72 -12.72 -11.71 -10.72
N GLU A 73 -13.80 -11.64 -11.51
CA GLU A 73 -15.08 -11.05 -11.09
C GLU A 73 -15.68 -11.76 -9.86
N GLN A 74 -15.52 -13.08 -9.79
CA GLN A 74 -16.06 -13.91 -8.72
C GLN A 74 -15.22 -13.83 -7.44
N ALA A 75 -13.89 -13.73 -7.56
CA ALA A 75 -13.03 -13.39 -6.42
C ALA A 75 -13.40 -12.01 -5.83
N ASN A 76 -13.65 -11.02 -6.69
CA ASN A 76 -14.08 -9.68 -6.27
C ASN A 76 -15.46 -9.71 -5.59
N ASN A 77 -16.41 -10.49 -6.12
CA ASN A 77 -17.74 -10.66 -5.52
C ASN A 77 -17.66 -11.32 -4.14
N LEU A 78 -16.85 -12.39 -4.00
CA LEU A 78 -16.62 -13.05 -2.73
C LEU A 78 -15.98 -12.10 -1.72
N ALA A 79 -14.99 -11.30 -2.12
CA ALA A 79 -14.36 -10.31 -1.26
C ALA A 79 -15.36 -9.27 -0.74
N ASN A 80 -16.19 -8.73 -1.63
CA ASN A 80 -17.26 -7.80 -1.23
C ASN A 80 -18.28 -8.47 -0.30
N GLY A 81 -18.59 -9.75 -0.51
CA GLY A 81 -19.43 -10.54 0.37
C GLY A 81 -18.83 -10.69 1.77
N LEU A 82 -17.57 -11.16 1.87
CA LEU A 82 -16.86 -11.33 3.15
C LEU A 82 -16.74 -9.99 3.90
N PHE A 83 -16.37 -8.91 3.20
CA PHE A 83 -16.32 -7.57 3.79
C PHE A 83 -17.69 -7.12 4.32
N GLY A 84 -18.76 -7.38 3.57
CA GLY A 84 -20.13 -7.01 3.96
C GLY A 84 -20.68 -7.79 5.16
N ILE A 85 -20.22 -9.02 5.40
CA ILE A 85 -20.62 -9.81 6.57
C ILE A 85 -19.74 -9.57 7.79
N TYR A 86 -18.51 -9.08 7.59
CA TYR A 86 -17.54 -8.80 8.65
C TYR A 86 -17.74 -7.42 9.31
N THR A 87 -18.07 -6.42 8.50
CA THR A 87 -18.14 -5.03 8.97
C THR A 87 -19.28 -4.67 9.92
N PRO A 88 -20.48 -5.29 9.87
CA PRO A 88 -21.56 -4.93 10.80
C PRO A 88 -21.15 -5.13 12.27
N PRO A 89 -21.48 -4.19 13.18
CA PRO A 89 -21.18 -4.35 14.61
C PRO A 89 -21.92 -5.54 15.24
N THR A 90 -23.01 -5.99 14.61
CA THR A 90 -23.83 -7.14 15.02
C THR A 90 -23.32 -8.47 14.46
N ALA A 91 -22.18 -8.50 13.78
CA ALA A 91 -21.62 -9.74 13.26
C ALA A 91 -21.20 -10.66 14.42
N ASP A 92 -21.67 -11.91 14.40
CA ASP A 92 -21.34 -12.88 15.45
C ASP A 92 -19.84 -13.21 15.47
N PRO A 93 -19.25 -13.52 16.63
CA PRO A 93 -17.82 -13.82 16.75
C PRO A 93 -17.33 -14.90 15.79
N HIS A 94 -18.10 -15.98 15.57
CA HIS A 94 -17.70 -17.04 14.65
C HIS A 94 -17.62 -16.57 13.19
N VAL A 95 -18.47 -15.62 12.80
CA VAL A 95 -18.40 -15.02 11.45
C VAL A 95 -17.10 -14.24 11.29
N LEU A 96 -16.72 -13.48 12.31
CA LEU A 96 -15.46 -12.74 12.31
C LEU A 96 -14.26 -13.69 12.19
N ASP A 97 -14.23 -14.76 12.99
CA ASP A 97 -13.13 -15.72 12.98
C ASP A 97 -13.04 -16.49 11.65
N ASN A 98 -14.18 -16.93 11.10
CA ASN A 98 -14.22 -17.55 9.77
C ASN A 98 -13.66 -16.62 8.69
N VAL A 99 -14.08 -15.34 8.67
CA VAL A 99 -13.60 -14.37 7.69
C VAL A 99 -12.12 -14.07 7.87
N ARG A 100 -11.62 -13.94 9.10
CA ARG A 100 -10.19 -13.70 9.38
C ARG A 100 -9.29 -14.80 8.82
N LEU A 101 -9.77 -16.04 8.74
CA LEU A 101 -9.04 -17.15 8.13
C LEU A 101 -9.13 -17.15 6.60
N LEU A 102 -10.29 -16.81 6.02
CA LEU A 102 -10.47 -16.82 4.57
C LEU A 102 -9.88 -15.58 3.88
N TRP A 103 -9.86 -14.44 4.57
CA TRP A 103 -9.52 -13.16 3.96
C TRP A 103 -8.08 -13.08 3.44
N PRO A 104 -7.04 -13.51 4.19
CA PRO A 104 -5.68 -13.55 3.69
C PRO A 104 -5.50 -14.47 2.48
N GLU A 105 -6.22 -15.59 2.45
CA GLU A 105 -6.17 -16.55 1.35
C GLU A 105 -6.83 -16.00 0.08
N LEU A 106 -7.89 -15.20 0.22
CA LEU A 106 -8.59 -14.60 -0.92
C LEU A 106 -7.83 -13.39 -1.49
N TRP A 107 -7.15 -12.63 -0.62
CA TRP A 107 -6.55 -11.33 -0.96
C TRP A 107 -5.70 -11.31 -2.24
N PRO A 108 -4.80 -12.30 -2.50
CA PRO A 108 -3.99 -12.34 -3.71
C PRO A 108 -4.78 -12.37 -5.02
N PHE A 109 -6.02 -12.86 -4.99
CA PHE A 109 -6.88 -13.05 -6.16
C PHE A 109 -7.85 -11.88 -6.40
N ILE A 110 -7.89 -10.89 -5.51
CA ILE A 110 -8.75 -9.70 -5.63
C ILE A 110 -8.09 -8.67 -6.54
N SER A 111 -8.88 -8.04 -7.41
CA SER A 111 -8.38 -7.00 -8.31
C SER A 111 -7.97 -5.73 -7.57
N GLU A 112 -7.00 -5.01 -8.15
CA GLU A 112 -6.54 -3.72 -7.63
C GLU A 112 -7.68 -2.71 -7.42
N ASP A 113 -8.63 -2.65 -8.38
CA ASP A 113 -9.80 -1.77 -8.29
C ASP A 113 -10.70 -2.14 -7.11
N THR A 114 -10.89 -3.43 -6.84
CA THR A 114 -11.71 -3.89 -5.71
C THR A 114 -11.00 -3.56 -4.40
N ARG A 115 -9.69 -3.76 -4.28
CA ARG A 115 -8.91 -3.37 -3.08
C ARG A 115 -9.05 -1.87 -2.79
N ARG A 116 -8.96 -1.01 -3.81
CA ARG A 116 -9.21 0.43 -3.69
C ARG A 116 -10.65 0.73 -3.26
N GLU A 117 -11.64 0.03 -3.83
CA GLU A 117 -13.05 0.19 -3.46
C GLU A 117 -13.30 -0.12 -1.98
N LEU A 118 -12.65 -1.15 -1.42
CA LEU A 118 -12.73 -1.47 0.01
C LEU A 118 -12.19 -0.34 0.88
N GLY A 119 -11.06 0.28 0.47
CA GLY A 119 -10.53 1.49 1.10
C GLY A 119 -11.52 2.67 1.05
N VAL A 120 -12.17 2.87 -0.08
CA VAL A 120 -13.22 3.90 -0.23
C VAL A 120 -14.43 3.60 0.67
N LYS A 121 -14.82 2.34 0.85
CA LYS A 121 -15.89 1.95 1.79
C LYS A 121 -15.53 2.30 3.23
N LEU A 122 -14.29 2.01 3.65
CA LEU A 122 -13.77 2.44 4.95
C LEU A 122 -13.83 3.96 5.11
N ALA A 123 -13.36 4.73 4.11
CA ALA A 123 -13.43 6.19 4.14
C ALA A 123 -14.87 6.71 4.29
N ARG A 124 -15.84 6.06 3.62
CA ARG A 124 -17.28 6.39 3.77
C ARG A 124 -17.80 6.10 5.16
N PHE A 125 -17.42 4.98 5.80
CA PHE A 125 -17.80 4.71 7.19
C PHE A 125 -17.27 5.79 8.13
N ARG A 126 -16.00 6.20 7.97
CA ARG A 126 -15.41 7.32 8.73
C ARG A 126 -16.16 8.63 8.53
N ALA A 127 -16.44 9.00 7.28
CA ALA A 127 -17.15 10.24 6.94
C ALA A 127 -18.57 10.30 7.52
N ASN A 128 -19.22 9.14 7.68
CA ASN A 128 -20.56 9.02 8.25
C ASN A 128 -20.57 8.80 9.77
N ALA A 129 -19.42 8.91 10.45
CA ALA A 129 -19.26 8.62 11.88
C ALA A 129 -19.69 7.20 12.31
N ASP A 130 -19.71 6.24 11.37
CA ASP A 130 -19.99 4.82 11.64
C ASP A 130 -18.71 4.14 12.13
N LYS A 131 -18.37 4.41 13.40
CA LYS A 131 -17.09 4.04 14.00
C LYS A 131 -16.89 2.53 14.02
N ASP A 132 -17.90 1.75 14.41
CA ASP A 132 -17.75 0.31 14.56
C ASP A 132 -17.47 -0.37 13.20
N ARG A 133 -18.20 0.02 12.14
CA ARG A 133 -17.93 -0.51 10.80
C ARG A 133 -16.59 -0.05 10.26
N ALA A 134 -16.19 1.19 10.54
CA ALA A 134 -14.88 1.70 10.15
C ALA A 134 -13.75 0.92 10.84
N ASP A 135 -13.87 0.65 12.14
CA ASP A 135 -12.84 -0.09 12.88
C ASP A 135 -12.75 -1.54 12.40
N ARG A 136 -13.87 -2.20 12.10
CA ARG A 136 -13.89 -3.54 11.46
C ARG A 136 -13.30 -3.55 10.06
N ALA A 137 -13.65 -2.57 9.23
CA ALA A 137 -13.12 -2.47 7.87
C ALA A 137 -11.60 -2.22 7.88
N LYS A 138 -11.12 -1.38 8.81
CA LYS A 138 -9.70 -1.14 9.03
C LYS A 138 -8.98 -2.43 9.46
N GLU A 139 -9.50 -3.12 10.47
CA GLU A 139 -8.96 -4.39 10.96
C GLU A 139 -8.78 -5.40 9.82
N LEU A 140 -9.78 -5.54 8.95
CA LEU A 140 -9.75 -6.50 7.85
C LEU A 140 -8.72 -6.12 6.77
N LEU A 141 -8.52 -4.83 6.50
CA LEU A 141 -7.46 -4.37 5.57
C LEU A 141 -6.06 -4.54 6.17
N GLU A 142 -5.90 -4.37 7.49
CA GLU A 142 -4.61 -4.53 8.17
C GLU A 142 -4.21 -6.00 8.36
N LEU A 143 -5.16 -6.93 8.22
CA LEU A 143 -4.93 -8.36 8.36
C LEU A 143 -4.04 -8.97 7.24
N VAL A 144 -3.88 -8.26 6.12
CA VAL A 144 -3.23 -8.79 4.91
C VAL A 144 -2.03 -7.96 4.49
N ASP A 145 -1.01 -8.63 3.98
CA ASP A 145 0.20 -7.99 3.46
C ASP A 145 -0.16 -6.98 2.35
N GLY A 146 0.29 -5.73 2.53
CA GLY A 146 0.01 -4.62 1.63
C GLY A 146 -1.42 -4.07 1.68
N GLY A 147 -2.30 -4.58 2.54
CA GLY A 147 -3.67 -4.08 2.68
C GLY A 147 -3.74 -2.69 3.32
N ALA A 148 -2.80 -2.36 4.21
CA ALA A 148 -2.67 -1.03 4.82
C ALA A 148 -2.46 0.11 3.79
N ALA A 149 -1.96 -0.21 2.59
CA ALA A 149 -1.81 0.75 1.51
C ALA A 149 -3.15 1.32 1.00
N TYR A 150 -4.26 0.62 1.24
CA TYR A 150 -5.60 1.02 0.81
C TYR A 150 -6.40 1.75 1.89
N LEU A 151 -5.78 2.03 3.05
CA LEU A 151 -6.42 2.84 4.09
C LEU A 151 -6.65 4.29 3.61
N PRO A 152 -7.64 5.01 4.17
CA PRO A 152 -7.83 6.44 3.93
C PRO A 152 -6.55 7.23 4.23
N GLU A 153 -6.34 8.35 3.55
CA GLU A 153 -5.12 9.15 3.68
C GLU A 153 -4.83 9.59 5.13
N SER A 154 -5.87 9.96 5.89
CA SER A 154 -5.76 10.31 7.32
C SER A 154 -5.21 9.15 8.16
N ASP A 155 -5.71 7.93 7.90
CA ASP A 155 -5.34 6.74 8.65
C ASP A 155 -3.91 6.32 8.26
N ARG A 156 -3.57 6.41 6.97
CA ARG A 156 -2.21 6.17 6.48
C ARG A 156 -1.19 7.14 7.05
N LEU A 157 -1.56 8.42 7.19
CA LEU A 157 -0.67 9.43 7.78
C LEU A 157 -0.30 9.03 9.21
N VAL A 158 -1.29 8.71 10.04
CA VAL A 158 -1.06 8.27 11.42
C VAL A 158 -0.23 6.98 11.46
N GLU A 159 -0.62 5.98 10.68
CA GLU A 159 0.06 4.67 10.65
C GLU A 159 1.52 4.77 10.20
N ILE A 160 1.82 5.56 9.16
CA ILE A 160 3.20 5.80 8.72
C ILE A 160 3.96 6.54 9.82
N GLN A 161 3.38 7.59 10.42
CA GLN A 161 4.04 8.36 11.45
C GLN A 161 4.41 7.49 12.67
N GLU A 162 3.48 6.68 13.17
CA GLU A 162 3.73 5.75 14.27
C GLU A 162 4.79 4.72 13.91
N THR A 163 4.68 4.12 12.72
CA THR A 163 5.66 3.12 12.25
C THR A 163 7.06 3.71 12.11
N LEU A 164 7.19 4.98 11.70
CA LEU A 164 8.47 5.67 11.64
C LEU A 164 9.07 5.88 13.03
N GLU A 165 8.26 6.28 14.03
CA GLU A 165 8.73 6.42 15.41
C GLU A 165 9.12 5.07 16.04
N ASP A 166 8.36 4.01 15.76
CA ASP A 166 8.70 2.66 16.15
C ASP A 166 10.01 2.19 15.51
N LEU A 167 10.23 2.52 14.24
CA LEU A 167 11.46 2.15 13.53
C LEU A 167 12.67 2.88 14.12
N LYS A 168 12.54 4.18 14.42
CA LYS A 168 13.60 4.94 15.11
C LYS A 168 13.93 4.30 16.46
N ARG A 169 12.90 3.97 17.25
CA ARG A 169 13.08 3.35 18.57
C ARG A 169 13.76 1.98 18.46
N ALA A 170 13.31 1.14 17.52
CA ALA A 170 13.90 -0.16 17.26
C ALA A 170 15.36 -0.02 16.84
N HIS A 171 15.65 0.91 15.93
CA HIS A 171 16.98 1.18 15.40
C HIS A 171 17.96 1.66 16.48
N GLN A 172 17.50 2.51 17.41
CA GLN A 172 18.33 3.06 18.48
C GLN A 172 18.49 2.10 19.68
N GLY A 173 17.70 1.02 19.73
CA GLY A 173 17.74 0.03 20.81
C GLY A 173 18.93 -0.93 20.71
N GLY A 174 19.35 -1.51 21.84
CA GLY A 174 20.46 -2.47 21.87
C GLY A 174 20.22 -3.78 21.11
N ASN A 175 18.96 -4.16 20.88
CA ASN A 175 18.55 -5.37 20.15
C ASN A 175 17.97 -5.03 18.75
N ASN A 176 18.50 -3.99 18.11
CA ASN A 176 17.95 -3.45 16.87
C ASN A 176 17.85 -4.49 15.74
N PHE A 177 18.84 -5.39 15.58
CA PHE A 177 18.82 -6.41 14.52
C PHE A 177 17.64 -7.39 14.61
N TYR A 178 17.09 -7.59 15.82
CA TYR A 178 15.91 -8.41 16.03
C TYR A 178 14.60 -7.61 15.89
N ASN A 179 14.61 -6.35 16.32
CA ASN A 179 13.41 -5.51 16.40
C ASN A 179 13.10 -4.72 15.12
N GLU A 180 14.11 -4.39 14.32
CA GLU A 180 13.94 -3.65 13.06
C GLU A 180 13.13 -4.41 11.99
N PRO A 181 13.37 -5.71 11.72
CA PRO A 181 12.69 -6.43 10.63
C PRO A 181 11.16 -6.37 10.65
N PRO A 182 10.44 -6.64 11.77
CA PRO A 182 8.98 -6.56 11.77
C PRO A 182 8.48 -5.13 11.52
N VAL A 183 9.17 -4.11 12.02
CA VAL A 183 8.77 -2.71 11.83
C VAL A 183 9.04 -2.24 10.40
N ALA A 184 10.17 -2.66 9.81
CA ALA A 184 10.51 -2.38 8.41
C ALA A 184 9.49 -3.00 7.45
N ARG A 185 9.02 -4.22 7.75
CA ARG A 185 7.94 -4.89 7.00
C ARG A 185 6.63 -4.10 7.09
N ARG A 186 6.21 -3.72 8.30
CA ARG A 186 5.01 -2.89 8.52
C ARG A 186 5.09 -1.59 7.73
N LEU A 187 6.25 -0.91 7.74
CA LEU A 187 6.46 0.33 6.98
C LEU A 187 6.28 0.10 5.48
N ARG A 188 6.85 -0.98 4.93
CA ARG A 188 6.67 -1.36 3.53
C ARG A 188 5.19 -1.57 3.19
N ASP A 189 4.41 -2.17 4.08
CA ASP A 189 3.01 -2.48 3.84
C ASP A 189 2.12 -1.23 3.78
N VAL A 190 2.29 -0.30 4.72
CA VAL A 190 1.49 0.94 4.74
C VAL A 190 1.90 1.92 3.62
N VAL A 191 3.18 1.95 3.25
CA VAL A 191 3.67 2.77 2.12
C VAL A 191 3.18 2.21 0.78
N GLY A 192 2.98 0.88 0.70
CA GLY A 192 2.44 0.21 -0.47
C GLY A 192 3.40 0.15 -1.65
N ARG A 193 2.91 -0.40 -2.75
CA ARG A 193 3.71 -0.74 -3.94
C ARG A 193 4.32 0.47 -4.64
N HIS A 194 3.61 1.60 -4.63
CA HIS A 194 3.99 2.81 -5.36
C HIS A 194 4.86 3.78 -4.56
N GLY A 195 5.19 3.49 -3.30
CA GLY A 195 6.01 4.40 -2.50
C GLY A 195 5.26 5.68 -2.07
N GLU A 196 3.93 5.67 -2.13
CA GLU A 196 3.11 6.85 -1.92
C GLU A 196 3.12 7.23 -0.44
N VAL A 197 3.74 8.35 -0.10
CA VAL A 197 3.79 8.87 1.27
C VAL A 197 3.16 10.25 1.30
N PRO A 198 2.27 10.56 2.26
CA PRO A 198 1.75 11.91 2.43
C PRO A 198 2.87 12.95 2.45
N LYS A 199 2.70 14.07 1.73
CA LYS A 199 3.77 15.10 1.56
C LYS A 199 4.35 15.60 2.89
N LEU A 200 3.50 15.68 3.92
CA LEU A 200 3.89 16.08 5.28
C LEU A 200 4.93 15.14 5.91
N LEU A 201 4.95 13.86 5.50
CA LEU A 201 5.84 12.84 6.04
C LEU A 201 7.06 12.57 5.16
N THR A 202 7.22 13.22 3.99
CA THR A 202 8.34 12.97 3.07
C THR A 202 9.70 13.10 3.75
N GLY A 203 9.93 14.21 4.47
CA GLY A 203 11.20 14.45 5.18
C GLY A 203 11.47 13.41 6.28
N PRO A 204 10.56 13.22 7.25
CA PRO A 204 10.67 12.20 8.28
C PRO A 204 10.85 10.78 7.73
N TYR A 205 10.10 10.41 6.69
CA TYR A 205 10.16 9.10 6.04
C TYR A 205 11.56 8.84 5.47
N VAL A 206 12.05 9.75 4.63
CA VAL A 206 13.38 9.59 4.00
C VAL A 206 14.49 9.62 5.05
N ALA A 207 14.45 10.55 6.00
CA ALA A 207 15.47 10.66 7.04
C ALA A 207 15.56 9.39 7.90
N THR A 208 14.41 8.84 8.32
CA THR A 208 14.35 7.63 9.14
C THR A 208 14.83 6.41 8.38
N LEU A 209 14.39 6.25 7.14
CA LEU A 209 14.76 5.09 6.32
C LEU A 209 16.25 5.10 5.98
N VAL A 210 16.79 6.29 5.64
CA VAL A 210 18.23 6.44 5.40
C VAL A 210 19.02 6.20 6.69
N ASP A 211 18.59 6.75 7.82
CA ASP A 211 19.26 6.53 9.11
C ASP A 211 19.37 5.04 9.45
N ALA A 212 18.26 4.30 9.32
CA ALA A 212 18.23 2.85 9.54
C ALA A 212 19.12 2.09 8.55
N PHE A 213 19.02 2.41 7.26
CA PHE A 213 19.80 1.78 6.19
C PHE A 213 21.32 1.97 6.34
N LEU A 214 21.76 3.13 6.85
CA LEU A 214 23.17 3.41 7.08
C LEU A 214 23.76 2.62 8.26
N THR A 215 22.92 1.92 9.05
CA THR A 215 23.30 1.14 10.24
C THR A 215 23.86 2.00 11.37
N ASN A 216 24.05 1.40 12.55
CA ASN A 216 24.76 2.06 13.66
C ASN A 216 26.27 1.73 13.69
N ASN A 217 26.87 1.34 12.56
CA ASN A 217 28.26 0.87 12.47
C ASN A 217 28.62 -0.39 13.29
N HIS A 218 27.63 -1.05 13.90
CA HIS A 218 27.81 -2.30 14.65
C HIS A 218 27.47 -3.56 13.83
N GLY A 219 27.02 -3.40 12.59
CA GLY A 219 26.58 -4.49 11.72
C GLY A 219 25.35 -4.10 10.92
N VAL A 220 25.00 -4.93 9.94
CA VAL A 220 23.82 -4.75 9.09
C VAL A 220 22.68 -5.61 9.64
N ALA A 221 21.48 -5.03 9.75
CA ALA A 221 20.27 -5.78 10.08
C ALA A 221 19.83 -6.62 8.86
N TRP A 222 20.47 -7.77 8.59
CA TRP A 222 20.25 -8.56 7.37
C TRP A 222 18.79 -8.94 7.10
N ASN A 223 17.98 -9.12 8.14
CA ASN A 223 16.56 -9.43 8.00
C ASN A 223 15.68 -8.20 7.69
N ALA A 224 16.17 -6.98 7.98
CA ALA A 224 15.48 -5.72 7.69
C ALA A 224 15.96 -5.09 6.37
N GLU A 225 17.22 -5.32 6.00
CA GLU A 225 17.88 -4.73 4.84
C GLU A 225 17.12 -4.92 3.51
N PRO A 226 16.56 -6.11 3.18
CA PRO A 226 15.76 -6.27 1.98
C PRO A 226 14.58 -5.28 1.90
N TYR A 227 13.90 -5.04 3.02
CA TYR A 227 12.78 -4.08 3.07
C TYR A 227 13.26 -2.64 2.91
N TYR A 228 14.41 -2.28 3.49
CA TYR A 228 15.00 -0.95 3.30
C TYR A 228 15.37 -0.71 1.84
N ILE A 229 16.04 -1.66 1.20
CA ILE A 229 16.40 -1.58 -0.22
C ILE A 229 15.15 -1.47 -1.08
N GLU A 230 14.12 -2.27 -0.80
CA GLU A 230 12.83 -2.22 -1.51
C GLU A 230 12.18 -0.84 -1.41
N LEU A 231 12.10 -0.28 -0.19
CA LEU A 231 11.51 1.03 0.07
C LEU A 231 12.32 2.17 -0.57
N ILE A 232 13.66 2.16 -0.48
CA ILE A 232 14.53 3.15 -1.13
C ILE A 232 14.38 3.06 -2.66
N LYS A 233 14.27 1.86 -3.23
CA LYS A 233 14.04 1.67 -4.66
C LYS A 233 12.67 2.20 -5.11
N ARG A 234 11.71 2.38 -4.21
CA ARG A 234 10.40 2.99 -4.48
C ARG A 234 10.39 4.51 -4.37
N PHE A 235 11.49 5.14 -3.95
CA PHE A 235 11.53 6.60 -3.87
C PHE A 235 11.15 7.27 -5.19
N ASP A 236 10.36 8.33 -5.09
CA ASP A 236 10.17 9.27 -6.20
C ASP A 236 11.40 10.20 -6.35
N GLY A 237 11.39 11.06 -7.37
CA GLY A 237 12.47 12.02 -7.61
C GLY A 237 12.75 12.93 -6.40
N PRO A 238 11.73 13.61 -5.84
CA PRO A 238 11.89 14.42 -4.63
C PRO A 238 12.45 13.66 -3.41
N GLN A 239 11.98 12.45 -3.13
CA GLN A 239 12.46 11.60 -2.04
C GLN A 239 13.92 11.18 -2.27
N ALA A 240 14.27 10.78 -3.50
CA ALA A 240 15.65 10.47 -3.89
C ALA A 240 16.58 11.69 -3.73
N ALA A 241 16.13 12.88 -4.15
CA ALA A 241 16.86 14.13 -4.00
C ALA A 241 17.10 14.50 -2.52
N TYR A 242 16.11 14.21 -1.66
CA TYR A 242 16.20 14.39 -0.22
C TYR A 242 17.19 13.38 0.40
N ALA A 243 17.15 12.12 -0.04
CA ALA A 243 18.05 11.06 0.41
C ALA A 243 19.52 11.34 0.04
N LEU A 244 19.78 11.81 -1.19
CA LEU A 244 21.13 12.19 -1.64
C LEU A 244 21.72 13.31 -0.76
N ARG A 245 20.89 14.20 -0.21
CA ARG A 245 21.31 15.34 0.62
C ARG A 245 21.30 15.03 2.11
N SER A 246 20.99 13.80 2.47
CA SER A 246 20.84 13.38 3.87
C SER A 246 22.16 13.39 4.64
N PHE A 247 23.31 13.42 3.97
CA PHE A 247 24.62 13.69 4.58
C PHE A 247 24.69 15.04 5.34
N ALA A 248 23.78 15.97 5.02
CA ALA A 248 23.68 17.25 5.70
C ALA A 248 22.73 17.23 6.91
N PHE A 249 22.06 16.10 7.18
CA PHE A 249 21.14 15.99 8.31
C PHE A 249 21.90 15.73 9.61
N LEU A 250 21.49 16.39 10.68
CA LEU A 250 22.17 16.31 11.98
C LEU A 250 22.15 14.89 12.57
N SER A 251 21.10 14.11 12.30
CA SER A 251 21.00 12.72 12.73
C SER A 251 21.91 11.75 11.97
N ILE A 252 22.22 12.06 10.69
CA ILE A 252 22.92 11.14 9.79
C ILE A 252 24.41 11.46 9.71
N ARG A 253 24.77 12.74 9.66
CA ARG A 253 26.16 13.20 9.47
C ARG A 253 27.17 12.53 10.41
N PRO A 254 26.91 12.35 11.72
CA PRO A 254 27.88 11.72 12.62
C PRO A 254 28.18 10.25 12.25
N LYS A 255 27.19 9.51 11.74
CA LYS A 255 27.29 8.08 11.43
C LYS A 255 28.20 7.81 10.24
N LEU A 256 28.23 8.75 9.29
CA LEU A 256 29.02 8.70 8.06
C LEU A 256 30.55 8.70 8.27
N SER A 257 31.03 8.91 9.50
CA SER A 257 32.44 8.74 9.84
C SER A 257 32.88 7.27 9.95
N GLY A 258 31.94 6.35 10.18
CA GLY A 258 32.22 4.91 10.33
C GLY A 258 32.28 4.17 9.01
N ALA A 259 33.22 3.22 8.88
CA ALA A 259 33.49 2.51 7.63
C ALA A 259 32.27 1.76 7.06
N LEU A 260 31.45 1.13 7.91
CA LEU A 260 30.25 0.43 7.46
C LEU A 260 29.21 1.41 6.91
N SER A 261 28.93 2.50 7.63
CA SER A 261 28.02 3.56 7.16
C SER A 261 28.50 4.19 5.85
N GLN A 262 29.81 4.28 5.62
CA GLN A 262 30.35 4.79 4.35
C GLN A 262 30.09 3.85 3.17
N ALA A 263 30.24 2.53 3.40
CA ALA A 263 29.89 1.52 2.40
C ALA A 263 28.38 1.58 2.08
N LYS A 264 27.53 1.62 3.12
CA LYS A 264 26.07 1.77 2.97
C LYS A 264 25.68 3.10 2.33
N TRP A 265 26.39 4.19 2.62
CA TRP A 265 26.19 5.47 1.95
C TRP A 265 26.44 5.38 0.45
N SER A 266 27.51 4.71 0.05
CA SER A 266 27.85 4.52 -1.36
C SER A 266 26.77 3.69 -2.07
N GLU A 267 26.27 2.64 -1.40
CA GLU A 267 25.14 1.85 -1.88
C GLU A 267 23.85 2.69 -2.01
N LEU A 268 23.53 3.52 -1.02
CA LEU A 268 22.38 4.43 -1.04
C LEU A 268 22.43 5.35 -2.26
N VAL A 269 23.59 5.98 -2.52
CA VAL A 269 23.79 6.89 -3.65
C VAL A 269 23.48 6.19 -4.98
N GLU A 270 23.93 4.96 -5.15
CA GLU A 270 23.66 4.18 -6.36
C GLU A 270 22.20 3.71 -6.46
N LEU A 271 21.55 3.39 -5.34
CA LEU A 271 20.11 3.04 -5.32
C LEU A 271 19.21 4.22 -5.74
N VAL A 272 19.58 5.45 -5.37
CA VAL A 272 18.81 6.65 -5.69
C VAL A 272 19.19 7.29 -7.03
N ALA A 273 20.41 7.05 -7.53
CA ALA A 273 20.93 7.67 -8.75
C ALA A 273 19.98 7.64 -9.97
N PRO A 274 19.30 6.53 -10.31
CA PRO A 274 18.38 6.48 -11.46
C PRO A 274 17.17 7.42 -11.34
N LYS A 275 16.82 7.86 -10.12
CA LYS A 275 15.66 8.71 -9.82
C LYS A 275 15.98 10.20 -9.87
N LEU A 276 17.27 10.55 -9.86
CA LEU A 276 17.76 11.93 -9.87
C LEU A 276 17.74 12.48 -11.31
N THR A 277 16.57 12.91 -11.74
CA THR A 277 16.35 13.39 -13.11
C THR A 277 16.50 14.91 -13.25
N GLU A 278 16.27 15.67 -12.19
CA GLU A 278 16.43 17.13 -12.20
C GLU A 278 17.90 17.54 -12.37
N ARG A 279 18.14 18.64 -13.09
CA ARG A 279 19.50 19.14 -13.38
C ARG A 279 20.30 19.38 -12.09
N GLY A 280 19.69 20.02 -11.09
CA GLY A 280 20.34 20.32 -9.82
C GLY A 280 20.72 19.05 -9.05
N ASP A 281 19.89 18.02 -9.12
CA ASP A 281 20.14 16.73 -8.49
C ASP A 281 21.26 15.95 -9.17
N ARG A 282 21.32 15.97 -10.50
CA ARG A 282 22.43 15.36 -11.25
C ARG A 282 23.75 16.05 -10.96
N VAL A 283 23.77 17.38 -10.89
CA VAL A 283 24.98 18.13 -10.51
C VAL A 283 25.41 17.76 -9.10
N MET A 284 24.48 17.67 -8.14
CA MET A 284 24.79 17.21 -6.79
C MET A 284 25.35 15.78 -6.78
N LEU A 285 24.75 14.86 -7.54
CA LEU A 285 25.21 13.47 -7.63
C LEU A 285 26.64 13.37 -8.14
N GLU A 286 26.98 14.10 -9.20
CA GLU A 286 28.34 14.13 -9.75
C GLU A 286 29.34 14.71 -8.75
N LEU A 287 28.97 15.77 -8.02
CA LEU A 287 29.83 16.31 -6.96
C LEU A 287 30.05 15.32 -5.81
N VAL A 288 28.99 14.61 -5.40
CA VAL A 288 29.09 13.58 -4.34
C VAL A 288 29.98 12.42 -4.80
N ARG A 289 29.86 11.96 -6.06
CA ARG A 289 30.69 10.88 -6.62
C ARG A 289 32.15 11.29 -6.82
N ALA A 290 32.40 12.54 -7.17
CA ALA A 290 33.75 13.08 -7.35
C ALA A 290 34.45 13.43 -6.03
N PHE A 291 33.73 13.41 -4.90
CA PHE A 291 34.28 13.77 -3.61
C PHE A 291 35.22 12.66 -3.09
N THR A 292 36.47 13.02 -2.82
CA THR A 292 37.52 12.06 -2.41
C THR A 292 37.64 11.89 -0.89
N GLY A 293 36.90 12.68 -0.11
CA GLY A 293 36.89 12.59 1.35
C GLY A 293 35.85 11.61 1.88
N THR A 294 35.68 11.59 3.20
CA THR A 294 34.65 10.79 3.86
C THR A 294 33.29 11.49 3.81
N PRO A 295 32.16 10.77 3.59
CA PRO A 295 30.83 11.36 3.43
C PRO A 295 30.38 12.34 4.53
N ASP A 296 30.86 12.20 5.77
CA ASP A 296 30.60 13.14 6.89
C ASP A 296 31.13 14.57 6.62
N LYS A 297 32.09 14.70 5.69
CA LYS A 297 32.72 15.96 5.28
C LYS A 297 32.13 16.57 4.01
N LEU A 298 31.18 15.91 3.34
CA LEU A 298 30.54 16.43 2.12
C LEU A 298 29.94 17.83 2.32
N SER A 299 29.33 18.07 3.48
CA SER A 299 28.74 19.38 3.82
C SER A 299 29.76 20.51 4.00
N ALA A 300 31.04 20.20 4.19
CA ALA A 300 32.12 21.17 4.30
C ALA A 300 32.76 21.50 2.93
N ASP A 301 32.51 20.69 1.89
CA ASP A 301 32.98 21.00 0.54
C ASP A 301 32.26 22.25 0.02
N THR A 302 33.03 23.19 -0.53
CA THR A 302 32.51 24.50 -0.94
C THR A 302 31.50 24.40 -2.10
N LYS A 303 31.72 23.50 -3.07
CA LYS A 303 30.83 23.33 -4.23
C LYS A 303 29.53 22.64 -3.80
N ILE A 304 29.64 21.61 -2.97
CA ILE A 304 28.50 20.88 -2.43
C ILE A 304 27.66 21.79 -1.52
N ALA A 305 28.30 22.55 -0.63
CA ALA A 305 27.62 23.51 0.25
C ALA A 305 26.85 24.58 -0.55
N ALA A 306 27.42 25.08 -1.64
CA ALA A 306 26.74 26.02 -2.53
C ALA A 306 25.48 25.39 -3.17
N GLN A 307 25.58 24.16 -3.68
CA GLN A 307 24.42 23.44 -4.25
C GLN A 307 23.35 23.13 -3.19
N LEU A 308 23.75 22.79 -1.96
CA LEU A 308 22.82 22.61 -0.84
C LEU A 308 22.05 23.90 -0.54
N LYS A 309 22.73 25.06 -0.53
CA LYS A 309 22.09 26.36 -0.28
C LYS A 309 21.05 26.70 -1.35
N ILE A 310 21.35 26.45 -2.62
CA ILE A 310 20.41 26.64 -3.74
C ILE A 310 19.18 25.75 -3.56
N TRP A 311 19.39 24.47 -3.25
CA TRP A 311 18.29 23.52 -3.06
C TRP A 311 17.40 23.89 -1.86
N ARG A 312 18.00 24.29 -0.73
CA ARG A 312 17.29 24.75 0.46
C ARG A 312 16.39 25.96 0.16
N ALA A 313 16.95 26.98 -0.48
CA ALA A 313 16.20 28.15 -0.92
C ALA A 313 15.03 27.80 -1.85
N ALA A 314 15.22 26.87 -2.79
CA ALA A 314 14.17 26.43 -3.71
C ALA A 314 13.03 25.64 -3.02
N LYS A 315 13.31 25.01 -1.87
CA LYS A 315 12.34 24.22 -1.10
C LYS A 315 11.74 24.97 0.10
N GLY A 316 12.19 26.20 0.37
CA GLY A 316 11.73 27.00 1.51
C GLY A 316 12.17 26.44 2.87
N ILE A 317 13.30 25.75 2.91
CA ILE A 317 13.95 25.18 4.11
C ILE A 317 15.39 25.69 4.25
#